data_AF-A0A0N8GM16-F1
#
_entry.id   AF-A0A0N8GM16-F1
#
_cell.length_a   1.000
_cell.length_b   1.000
_cell.length_c   1.000
_cell.angle_alpha   90.00
_cell.angle_beta   90.00
_cell.angle_gamma   90.00
#
_symmetry.space_group_name_H-M   'P 1'
#
loop_
_entity.id
_entity.type
_entity.pdbx_description
1 polymer ?
#
loop_
_entity_poly.entity_id
_entity_poly.type
_entity_poly.pdbx_seq_one_letter_code
_entity_poly.pdbx_strand_id
1 'polypeptide(L)'
;MNTASARKVLSILFIGTIIGGLLSGFNLPGEYENGHPVGYPDQRNQTDSTPTPTPTVEAPTRYFMQYDDISFYYISSVASKVTGSTLDKNLDVNNPITPKLDQFEFQNYAAISQLKPRITVFALQDLKDLGGESVNRQADKLKQLLSSLTANPAGDLPMLLGEPAVQLMRANLESVKFQNGSGIRYITQYGEQPWPFDNSRLFYTYQGLTDDGAYYVSAVLPVNHAALEGDDGLARMQEDYGQFQSNYPAYIDYIQKQLNAEQPNSFSPSLASLDAMIKSLVIEKKAPAAGKPTIQPTVTVTNSPSGCTNLAGFVADITVPDNTTFEPGAAFKKVWRLKNIGTCTWTTDYRLVFLSGDAMGAQAASKLTNASVPPNGNLDVSVSLTAPENPGSYQGYFKMRAPGGAVFGIQPNGSNAFWVLINVALPEEGETPSAPLKPIKPKLTLIVPTKLVPIKP
;
A
#
# COMPACT_ATOMS: atom_id res chain seq x y z
N MET A 1 -59.24 32.12 0.63
CA MET A 1 -58.91 32.26 -0.81
C MET A 1 -58.20 30.96 -1.22
N ASN A 2 -58.96 29.91 -1.57
CA ASN A 2 -59.14 29.33 -2.92
C ASN A 2 -57.80 29.04 -3.65
N THR A 3 -57.42 27.85 -4.13
CA THR A 3 -58.03 26.49 -4.31
C THR A 3 -56.89 25.53 -4.76
N ALA A 4 -56.73 24.32 -4.20
CA ALA A 4 -56.97 22.96 -4.78
C ALA A 4 -56.16 22.58 -6.05
N SER A 5 -55.24 21.58 -6.03
CA SER A 5 -55.45 20.10 -6.26
C SER A 5 -54.73 19.69 -7.56
N ALA A 6 -54.28 18.48 -7.90
CA ALA A 6 -53.98 17.19 -7.27
C ALA A 6 -53.26 16.30 -8.33
N ARG A 7 -52.66 15.19 -7.87
CA ARG A 7 -52.03 14.03 -8.56
C ARG A 7 -52.56 13.63 -9.96
N LYS A 8 -51.68 13.03 -10.81
CA LYS A 8 -51.92 11.71 -11.45
C LYS A 8 -50.67 11.07 -12.12
N VAL A 9 -50.66 9.75 -12.04
CA VAL A 9 -49.74 8.74 -12.61
C VAL A 9 -50.20 8.34 -14.03
N LEU A 10 -49.29 8.01 -14.96
CA LEU A 10 -49.47 6.86 -15.89
C LEU A 10 -48.18 6.48 -16.66
N SER A 11 -47.81 5.21 -16.57
CA SER A 11 -46.95 4.48 -17.50
C SER A 11 -47.66 4.24 -18.84
N ILE A 12 -46.93 4.01 -19.94
CA ILE A 12 -47.25 3.05 -21.02
C ILE A 12 -46.03 2.92 -21.97
N LEU A 13 -45.59 1.68 -22.16
CA LEU A 13 -44.71 1.16 -23.21
C LEU A 13 -45.47 1.09 -24.55
N PHE A 14 -44.80 1.13 -25.72
CA PHE A 14 -44.84 0.08 -26.77
C PHE A 14 -44.13 0.52 -28.08
N ILE A 15 -43.10 -0.26 -28.46
CA ILE A 15 -42.81 -0.93 -29.75
C ILE A 15 -42.76 -0.16 -31.09
N GLY A 16 -41.60 -0.32 -31.76
CA GLY A 16 -41.42 -0.67 -33.18
C GLY A 16 -41.33 0.48 -34.20
N THR A 17 -40.67 0.41 -35.36
CA THR A 17 -39.83 -0.56 -36.08
C THR A 17 -39.31 0.18 -37.34
N ILE A 18 -37.99 0.07 -37.63
CA ILE A 18 -37.24 -0.02 -38.93
C ILE A 18 -37.69 0.74 -40.21
N ILE A 19 -36.66 1.03 -41.04
CA ILE A 19 -36.57 1.39 -42.50
C ILE A 19 -36.28 2.89 -42.68
N GLY A 20 -35.28 3.38 -43.43
CA GLY A 20 -34.36 2.86 -44.45
C GLY A 20 -34.15 3.94 -45.53
N GLY A 21 -32.93 4.09 -46.07
CA GLY A 21 -32.60 4.94 -47.25
C GLY A 21 -31.45 5.92 -46.99
N LEU A 22 -30.18 5.63 -47.32
CA LEU A 22 -29.45 5.66 -48.61
C LEU A 22 -29.21 7.06 -49.25
N LEU A 23 -27.90 7.31 -49.50
CA LEU A 23 -27.24 8.10 -50.56
C LEU A 23 -27.32 9.63 -50.38
N SER A 24 -26.29 10.44 -50.62
CA SER A 24 -25.03 10.35 -51.39
C SER A 24 -24.19 11.58 -50.98
N GLY A 25 -22.87 11.51 -50.83
CA GLY A 25 -21.94 11.78 -51.92
C GLY A 25 -20.96 12.89 -51.51
N PHE A 26 -19.66 12.59 -51.47
CA PHE A 26 -18.59 13.57 -51.56
C PHE A 26 -17.41 12.94 -52.32
N ASN A 27 -17.11 13.51 -53.48
CA ASN A 27 -15.97 13.16 -54.34
C ASN A 27 -14.71 13.89 -53.86
N LEU A 28 -13.56 13.22 -53.92
CA LEU A 28 -12.24 13.83 -53.91
C LEU A 28 -11.65 13.73 -55.34
N PRO A 29 -10.97 14.77 -55.84
CA PRO A 29 -10.33 14.71 -57.15
C PRO A 29 -9.01 13.92 -57.06
N GLY A 30 -8.82 13.02 -58.02
CA GLY A 30 -7.54 12.41 -58.32
C GLY A 30 -6.82 13.18 -59.43
N GLU A 31 -5.49 13.13 -59.39
CA GLU A 31 -4.63 13.35 -60.54
C GLU A 31 -3.65 12.17 -60.62
N TYR A 32 -3.68 11.50 -61.77
CA TYR A 32 -2.72 10.48 -62.19
C TYR A 32 -1.87 11.10 -63.30
N GLU A 33 -0.54 10.96 -63.22
CA GLU A 33 0.32 10.96 -64.40
C GLU A 33 1.25 9.73 -64.40
N ASN A 34 1.27 9.07 -65.55
CA ASN A 34 2.07 7.91 -65.96
C ASN A 34 3.56 8.32 -66.09
N GLY A 35 4.60 7.49 -66.07
CA GLY A 35 4.80 6.04 -66.09
C GLY A 35 6.25 5.77 -66.52
N HIS A 36 6.87 4.68 -66.08
CA HIS A 36 7.80 3.80 -66.83
C HIS A 36 8.46 2.76 -65.88
N PRO A 37 8.74 1.52 -66.36
CA PRO A 37 9.10 0.40 -65.50
C PRO A 37 10.62 0.23 -65.39
N VAL A 38 11.13 -0.06 -64.19
CA VAL A 38 12.52 -0.50 -63.99
C VAL A 38 12.55 -1.64 -62.97
N GLY A 39 13.34 -2.66 -63.27
CA GLY A 39 13.20 -4.02 -62.79
C GLY A 39 13.58 -4.28 -61.35
N TYR A 40 13.11 -5.43 -60.86
CA TYR A 40 13.57 -6.08 -59.64
C TYR A 40 15.06 -6.42 -59.71
N PRO A 41 15.75 -6.30 -58.56
CA PRO A 41 16.66 -7.35 -58.15
C PRO A 41 16.22 -7.97 -56.83
N ASP A 42 16.14 -9.30 -56.86
CA ASP A 42 16.16 -10.20 -55.72
C ASP A 42 17.42 -9.96 -54.87
N GLN A 43 17.24 -9.62 -53.59
CA GLN A 43 18.27 -9.77 -52.56
C GLN A 43 17.60 -10.23 -51.27
N ARG A 44 17.61 -11.54 -51.06
CA ARG A 44 17.59 -12.20 -49.76
C ARG A 44 18.61 -11.53 -48.82
N ASN A 45 18.12 -10.82 -47.81
CA ASN A 45 18.86 -10.58 -46.58
C ASN A 45 17.86 -10.55 -45.42
N GLN A 46 17.40 -11.73 -45.03
CA GLN A 46 16.67 -11.94 -43.80
C GLN A 46 17.72 -11.99 -42.69
N THR A 47 18.03 -10.82 -42.12
CA THR A 47 18.74 -10.76 -40.84
C THR A 47 17.83 -11.36 -39.79
N ASP A 48 18.18 -12.55 -39.34
CA ASP A 48 17.61 -13.23 -38.19
C ASP A 48 17.87 -12.38 -36.94
N SER A 49 16.97 -11.46 -36.66
CA SER A 49 16.92 -10.77 -35.37
C SER A 49 16.25 -11.70 -34.37
N THR A 50 17.03 -12.59 -33.77
CA THR A 50 16.66 -13.20 -32.49
C THR A 50 16.27 -12.07 -31.53
N PRO A 51 15.05 -12.06 -30.98
CA PRO A 51 14.69 -11.09 -29.96
C PRO A 51 15.64 -11.28 -28.78
N THR A 52 16.42 -10.24 -28.47
CA THR A 52 17.14 -10.14 -27.20
C THR A 52 16.13 -10.46 -26.09
N PRO A 53 16.40 -11.43 -25.20
CA PRO A 53 15.49 -11.70 -24.09
C PRO A 53 15.31 -10.40 -23.31
N THR A 54 14.06 -9.91 -23.25
CA THR A 54 13.66 -8.86 -22.31
C THR A 54 14.25 -9.24 -20.96
N PRO A 55 15.01 -8.37 -20.27
CA PRO A 55 15.53 -8.69 -18.96
C PRO A 55 14.34 -9.09 -18.09
N THR A 56 14.29 -10.37 -17.69
CA THR A 56 13.33 -10.87 -16.74
C THR A 56 13.53 -10.04 -15.48
N VAL A 57 12.61 -9.12 -15.20
CA VAL A 57 12.59 -8.39 -13.94
C VAL A 57 12.58 -9.46 -12.85
N GLU A 58 13.68 -9.57 -12.11
CA GLU A 58 13.81 -10.56 -11.05
C GLU A 58 12.64 -10.34 -10.08
N ALA A 59 11.88 -11.40 -9.84
CA ALA A 59 10.64 -11.24 -9.11
C ALA A 59 10.92 -10.76 -7.68
N PRO A 60 10.11 -9.82 -7.17
CA PRO A 60 10.35 -9.24 -5.85
C PRO A 60 10.41 -10.32 -4.77
N THR A 61 11.48 -10.27 -3.98
CA THR A 61 11.78 -11.25 -2.93
C THR A 61 11.41 -10.67 -1.56
N ARG A 62 10.86 -11.50 -0.69
CA ARG A 62 10.52 -11.13 0.69
C ARG A 62 11.71 -11.39 1.62
N TYR A 63 12.11 -10.37 2.37
CA TYR A 63 13.18 -10.42 3.36
C TYR A 63 12.63 -10.30 4.78
N PHE A 64 13.26 -11.00 5.72
CA PHE A 64 12.95 -10.91 7.15
C PHE A 64 13.91 -9.94 7.85
N MET A 65 13.36 -9.02 8.64
CA MET A 65 14.09 -8.09 9.49
C MET A 65 13.73 -8.36 10.95
N GLN A 66 14.75 -8.48 11.81
CA GLN A 66 14.59 -8.53 13.26
C GLN A 66 15.69 -7.70 13.92
N TYR A 67 15.29 -6.92 14.92
CA TYR A 67 16.19 -6.22 15.82
C TYR A 67 15.53 -6.18 17.20
N ASP A 68 16.22 -6.72 18.21
CA ASP A 68 15.67 -6.92 19.55
C ASP A 68 14.35 -7.73 19.48
N ASP A 69 13.33 -7.34 20.24
CA ASP A 69 11.99 -7.95 20.22
C ASP A 69 11.05 -7.33 19.16
N ILE A 70 11.59 -6.70 18.11
CA ILE A 70 10.81 -6.15 17.00
C ILE A 70 11.19 -6.87 15.70
N SER A 71 10.18 -7.30 14.96
CA SER A 71 10.38 -7.97 13.67
C SER A 71 9.32 -7.63 12.65
N PHE A 72 9.68 -7.70 11.37
CA PHE A 72 8.78 -7.56 10.23
C PHE A 72 9.43 -8.13 8.98
N TYR A 73 8.66 -8.24 7.91
CA TYR A 73 9.17 -8.55 6.58
C TYR A 73 9.07 -7.33 5.68
N TYR A 74 9.97 -7.22 4.71
CA TYR A 74 9.92 -6.20 3.66
C TYR A 74 10.19 -6.83 2.30
N ILE A 75 9.75 -6.16 1.24
CA ILE A 75 9.87 -6.65 -0.13
C ILE A 75 11.09 -5.96 -0.77
N SER A 76 11.84 -6.68 -1.60
CA SER A 76 13.02 -6.15 -2.30
C SER A 76 12.72 -4.93 -3.19
N SER A 77 11.47 -4.75 -3.61
CA SER A 77 11.00 -3.55 -4.33
C SER A 77 10.86 -2.31 -3.45
N VAL A 78 10.91 -2.44 -2.12
CA VAL A 78 10.85 -1.31 -1.17
C VAL A 78 12.25 -0.80 -0.85
N ALA A 79 13.16 -1.71 -0.51
CA ALA A 79 14.55 -1.41 -0.17
C ALA A 79 15.43 -2.64 -0.36
N SER A 80 16.72 -2.43 -0.60
CA SER A 80 17.68 -3.54 -0.73
C SER A 80 18.09 -4.13 0.62
N LYS A 81 18.02 -3.33 1.69
CA LYS A 81 18.39 -3.73 3.05
C LYS A 81 17.73 -2.83 4.08
N VAL A 82 17.40 -3.41 5.24
CA VAL A 82 16.95 -2.68 6.43
C VAL A 82 17.89 -2.97 7.59
N THR A 83 18.19 -1.95 8.39
CA THR A 83 19.00 -2.06 9.62
C THR A 83 18.25 -1.48 10.80
N GLY A 84 18.34 -2.13 11.96
CA GLY A 84 17.75 -1.67 13.21
C GLY A 84 18.80 -1.13 14.16
N SER A 85 18.42 -0.12 14.94
CA SER A 85 19.26 0.48 15.98
C SER A 85 18.40 1.05 17.10
N THR A 86 18.90 1.05 18.33
CA THR A 86 18.29 1.77 19.45
C THR A 86 18.95 3.13 19.59
N LEU A 87 18.14 4.19 19.57
CA LEU A 87 18.56 5.53 19.94
C LEU A 87 18.19 5.76 21.40
N ASP A 88 19.20 5.95 22.24
CA ASP A 88 18.97 6.26 23.66
C ASP A 88 18.36 7.65 23.83
N LYS A 89 17.74 7.86 25.00
CA LYS A 89 17.14 9.14 25.37
C LYS A 89 18.21 10.25 25.31
N ASN A 90 18.02 11.23 24.43
CA ASN A 90 18.87 12.41 24.42
C ASN A 90 18.29 13.45 25.40
N LEU A 91 19.07 13.76 26.44
CA LEU A 91 18.74 14.75 27.47
C LEU A 91 19.53 16.06 27.30
N ASP A 92 20.27 16.21 26.21
CA ASP A 92 21.03 17.43 25.94
C ASP A 92 20.10 18.62 25.79
N VAL A 93 20.24 19.58 26.71
CA VAL A 93 19.45 20.82 26.79
C VAL A 93 19.64 21.74 25.58
N ASN A 94 20.69 21.53 24.78
CA ASN A 94 20.96 22.30 23.56
C ASN A 94 20.44 21.61 22.29
N ASN A 95 19.90 20.40 22.41
CA ASN A 95 19.36 19.62 21.30
C ASN A 95 17.88 19.27 21.53
N PRO A 96 17.14 18.88 20.48
CA PRO A 96 15.79 18.38 20.65
C PRO A 96 15.79 17.15 21.57
N ILE A 97 15.03 17.19 22.67
CA ILE A 97 14.87 16.06 23.58
C ILE A 97 14.17 14.94 22.82
N THR A 98 14.86 13.81 22.61
CA THR A 98 14.28 12.63 21.96
C THR A 98 14.03 11.51 22.97
N PRO A 99 12.85 10.83 22.92
CA PRO A 99 12.64 9.62 23.71
C PRO A 99 13.64 8.55 23.31
N LYS A 100 13.85 7.59 24.22
CA LYS A 100 14.45 6.32 23.84
C LYS A 100 13.53 5.65 22.81
N LEU A 101 14.09 5.25 21.68
CA LEU A 101 13.34 4.62 20.59
C LEU A 101 14.20 3.59 19.87
N ASP A 102 13.55 2.63 19.25
CA ASP A 102 14.15 1.78 18.23
C ASP A 102 13.79 2.33 16.86
N GLN A 103 14.77 2.40 15.97
CA GLN A 103 14.62 2.92 14.62
C GLN A 103 15.11 1.89 13.60
N PHE A 104 14.41 1.85 12.48
CA PHE A 104 14.75 1.04 11.32
C PHE A 104 15.01 1.96 10.13
N GLU A 105 16.19 1.83 9.55
CA GLU A 105 16.63 2.61 8.39
C GLU A 105 16.72 1.73 7.15
N PHE A 106 16.39 2.32 6.00
CA PHE A 106 16.26 1.63 4.72
C PHE A 106 17.39 2.05 3.77
N GLN A 107 18.11 1.08 3.24
CA GLN A 107 19.18 1.29 2.26
C GLN A 107 18.65 1.06 0.85
N ASN A 108 19.05 1.92 -0.09
CA ASN A 108 18.58 1.93 -1.49
C ASN A 108 17.05 1.85 -1.57
N TYR A 109 16.38 2.73 -0.83
CA TYR A 109 14.93 2.81 -0.79
C TYR A 109 14.37 3.27 -2.14
N ALA A 110 13.24 2.70 -2.57
CA ALA A 110 12.69 2.82 -3.92
C ALA A 110 11.96 4.14 -4.24
N ALA A 111 12.28 5.21 -3.51
CA ALA A 111 11.78 6.55 -3.77
C ALA A 111 12.89 7.59 -3.54
N ILE A 112 12.93 8.61 -4.38
CA ILE A 112 13.82 9.76 -4.19
C ILE A 112 13.04 10.83 -3.44
N SER A 113 13.57 11.27 -2.31
CA SER A 113 12.92 12.26 -1.43
C SER A 113 13.94 13.00 -0.58
N GLN A 114 13.56 14.19 -0.11
CA GLN A 114 14.27 14.92 0.94
C GLN A 114 14.07 14.28 2.31
N LEU A 115 13.02 13.48 2.49
CA LEU A 115 12.73 12.75 3.71
C LEU A 115 13.49 11.44 3.75
N LYS A 116 14.02 11.09 4.91
CA LYS A 116 14.67 9.79 5.12
C LYS A 116 13.63 8.73 5.50
N PRO A 117 13.57 7.58 4.79
CA PRO A 117 12.69 6.47 5.12
C PRO A 117 13.05 5.91 6.50
N ARG A 118 12.05 5.80 7.38
CA ARG A 118 12.23 5.28 8.74
C ARG A 118 10.96 4.65 9.29
N ILE A 119 11.13 3.61 10.09
CA ILE A 119 10.13 3.16 11.07
C ILE A 119 10.72 3.39 12.45
N THR A 120 9.96 4.00 13.35
CA THR A 120 10.33 4.17 14.75
C THR A 120 9.30 3.51 15.66
N VAL A 121 9.82 2.84 16.68
CA VAL A 121 9.03 2.21 17.73
C VAL A 121 9.53 2.74 19.06
N PHE A 122 8.62 3.24 19.89
CA PHE A 122 8.97 3.75 21.21
C PHE A 122 7.90 3.43 22.23
N ALA A 123 8.30 3.36 23.49
CA ALA A 123 7.35 3.20 24.57
C ALA A 123 6.48 4.45 24.68
N LEU A 124 5.17 4.25 24.67
CA LEU A 124 4.23 5.37 24.76
C LEU A 124 4.38 6.10 26.10
N GLN A 125 4.69 5.39 27.18
CA GLN A 125 4.91 5.99 28.49
C GLN A 125 6.11 6.93 28.49
N ASP A 126 7.26 6.51 27.95
CA ASP A 126 8.46 7.35 27.84
C ASP A 126 8.18 8.62 27.04
N LEU A 127 7.39 8.51 25.97
CA LEU A 127 7.00 9.68 25.19
C LEU A 127 6.06 10.61 25.97
N LYS A 128 5.12 10.08 26.75
CA LYS A 128 4.23 10.87 27.60
C LYS A 128 4.98 11.61 28.70
N ASP A 129 5.98 10.95 29.28
CA ASP A 129 6.85 11.53 30.31
C ASP A 129 7.68 12.70 29.75
N LEU A 130 8.00 12.68 28.45
CA LEU A 130 8.74 13.75 27.78
C LEU A 130 7.87 14.87 27.21
N GLY A 131 6.79 14.53 26.49
CA GLY A 131 5.98 15.48 25.74
C GLY A 131 4.69 15.92 26.42
N GLY A 132 4.42 15.43 27.63
CA GLY A 132 3.31 15.87 28.47
C GLY A 132 1.94 15.77 27.81
N GLU A 133 1.09 16.78 28.04
CA GLU A 133 -0.32 16.75 27.61
C GLU A 133 -0.51 16.72 26.09
N SER A 134 0.42 17.29 25.32
CA SER A 134 0.35 17.28 23.84
C SER A 134 0.44 15.86 23.29
N VAL A 135 1.34 15.05 23.83
CA VAL A 135 1.49 13.63 23.47
C VAL A 135 0.24 12.84 23.88
N ASN A 136 -0.29 13.10 25.08
CA ASN A 136 -1.53 12.46 25.54
C ASN A 136 -2.69 12.72 24.57
N ARG A 137 -2.92 13.99 24.20
CA ARG A 137 -3.99 14.35 23.26
C ARG A 137 -3.85 13.67 21.91
N GLN A 138 -2.64 13.58 21.37
CA GLN A 138 -2.42 12.90 20.09
C GLN A 138 -2.63 11.38 20.19
N ALA A 139 -2.18 10.75 21.28
CA ALA A 139 -2.40 9.33 21.51
C ALA A 139 -3.89 9.01 21.68
N ASP A 140 -4.63 9.85 22.42
CA ASP A 140 -6.07 9.68 22.61
C ASP A 140 -6.85 9.94 21.32
N LYS A 141 -6.43 10.93 20.51
CA LYS A 141 -6.98 11.17 19.17
C LYS A 141 -6.76 9.98 18.25
N LEU A 142 -5.58 9.35 18.27
CA LEU A 142 -5.34 8.12 17.50
C LEU A 142 -6.29 7.01 17.97
N LYS A 143 -6.40 6.77 19.28
CA LYS A 143 -7.34 5.75 19.82
C LYS A 143 -8.79 6.00 19.39
N GLN A 144 -9.22 7.27 19.37
CA GLN A 144 -10.55 7.64 18.88
C GLN A 144 -10.72 7.38 17.38
N LEU A 145 -9.71 7.67 16.56
CA LEU A 145 -9.73 7.35 15.12
C LEU A 145 -9.77 5.84 14.88
N LEU A 146 -9.08 5.05 15.71
CA LEU A 146 -9.08 3.59 15.58
C LEU A 146 -10.40 2.94 15.98
N SER A 147 -11.19 3.58 16.84
CA SER A 147 -12.52 3.07 17.21
C SER A 147 -13.62 3.47 16.21
N SER A 148 -13.46 4.57 15.48
CA SER A 148 -14.47 5.10 14.56
C SER A 148 -13.82 5.90 13.41
N LEU A 149 -13.15 5.21 12.49
CA LEU A 149 -12.58 5.86 11.31
C LEU A 149 -13.67 6.23 10.30
N THR A 150 -13.68 7.49 9.89
CA THR A 150 -14.52 7.98 8.77
C THR A 150 -13.64 8.22 7.55
N ALA A 151 -14.24 8.25 6.35
CA ALA A 151 -13.48 8.46 5.11
C ALA A 151 -12.74 9.82 5.06
N ASN A 152 -13.25 10.85 5.77
CA ASN A 152 -12.60 12.14 5.87
C ASN A 152 -12.82 12.76 7.27
N PRO A 153 -12.02 12.34 8.29
CA PRO A 153 -12.17 12.86 9.65
C PRO A 153 -11.81 14.35 9.71
N ALA A 154 -12.55 15.14 10.48
CA ALA A 154 -12.29 16.57 10.60
C ALA A 154 -10.96 16.88 11.32
N GLY A 155 -10.29 17.96 10.90
CA GLY A 155 -9.01 18.42 11.46
C GLY A 155 -7.82 17.52 11.10
N ASP A 156 -6.63 17.84 11.60
CA ASP A 156 -5.38 17.16 11.22
C ASP A 156 -5.33 15.70 11.69
N LEU A 157 -4.64 14.83 10.96
CA LEU A 157 -4.40 13.47 11.44
C LEU A 157 -3.22 13.45 12.43
N PRO A 158 -3.25 12.57 13.45
CA PRO A 158 -2.15 12.46 14.40
C PRO A 158 -0.87 12.05 13.67
N MET A 159 0.25 12.61 14.13
CA MET A 159 1.61 12.21 13.74
C MET A 159 2.51 12.47 14.95
N LEU A 160 2.65 11.47 15.81
CA LEU A 160 3.46 11.59 17.02
C LEU A 160 4.94 11.59 16.64
N LEU A 161 5.69 12.56 17.17
CA LEU A 161 7.04 12.90 16.71
C LEU A 161 7.10 13.29 15.23
N GLY A 162 6.01 13.86 14.71
CA GLY A 162 5.91 14.35 13.34
C GLY A 162 6.82 15.54 13.04
N GLU A 163 6.84 15.94 11.78
CA GLU A 163 7.61 17.09 11.31
C GLU A 163 7.11 18.37 12.03
N PRO A 164 7.99 19.33 12.40
CA PRO A 164 7.62 20.58 13.06
C PRO A 164 6.95 21.55 12.08
N ALA A 165 5.93 21.09 11.38
CA ALA A 165 5.25 21.77 10.29
C ALA A 165 3.75 21.42 10.30
N VAL A 166 2.97 22.10 9.45
CA VAL A 166 1.53 21.85 9.33
C VAL A 166 1.27 20.77 8.29
N GLN A 167 0.30 19.89 8.55
CA GLN A 167 -0.21 18.94 7.56
C GLN A 167 -0.90 19.72 6.43
N LEU A 168 -0.29 19.76 5.24
CA LEU A 168 -0.83 20.53 4.12
C LEU A 168 -1.91 19.77 3.35
N MET A 169 -1.78 18.45 3.25
CA MET A 169 -2.76 17.58 2.59
C MET A 169 -2.72 16.16 3.14
N ARG A 170 -3.76 15.39 2.85
CA ARG A 170 -3.81 13.95 3.10
C ARG A 170 -4.62 13.22 2.02
N ALA A 171 -4.17 12.02 1.68
CA ALA A 171 -4.86 11.10 0.77
C ALA A 171 -4.68 9.66 1.25
N ASN A 172 -5.46 8.73 0.70
CA ASN A 172 -5.36 7.29 0.94
C ASN A 172 -5.41 6.92 2.44
N LEU A 173 -6.35 7.53 3.19
CA LEU A 173 -6.54 7.22 4.61
C LEU A 173 -7.18 5.84 4.78
N GLU A 174 -6.47 4.94 5.45
CA GLU A 174 -6.95 3.60 5.77
C GLU A 174 -6.58 3.19 7.19
N SER A 175 -7.38 2.29 7.78
CA SER A 175 -6.97 1.58 8.99
C SER A 175 -6.15 0.37 8.60
N VAL A 176 -4.96 0.23 9.18
CA VAL A 176 -4.07 -0.92 8.96
C VAL A 176 -3.75 -1.56 10.31
N LYS A 177 -3.91 -2.88 10.38
CA LYS A 177 -3.55 -3.70 11.53
C LYS A 177 -2.23 -4.41 11.28
N PHE A 178 -1.35 -4.42 12.26
CA PHE A 178 -0.21 -5.33 12.30
C PHE A 178 -0.49 -6.49 13.24
N GLN A 179 0.47 -7.41 13.41
CA GLN A 179 0.19 -8.71 14.02
C GLN A 179 -0.29 -8.63 15.48
N ASN A 180 0.11 -7.57 16.20
CA ASN A 180 -0.27 -7.32 17.58
C ASN A 180 -0.54 -5.83 17.85
N GLY A 181 -1.19 -5.16 16.89
CA GLY A 181 -1.61 -3.76 17.05
C GLY A 181 -2.35 -3.21 15.85
N SER A 182 -2.71 -1.93 15.95
CA SER A 182 -3.50 -1.24 14.93
C SER A 182 -3.15 0.23 14.81
N GLY A 183 -3.42 0.78 13.64
CA GLY A 183 -3.07 2.15 13.31
C GLY A 183 -3.83 2.66 12.10
N ILE A 184 -3.52 3.90 11.74
CA ILE A 184 -3.97 4.51 10.50
C ILE A 184 -2.75 4.71 9.59
N ARG A 185 -2.94 4.51 8.29
CA ARG A 185 -2.00 4.96 7.26
C ARG A 185 -2.65 5.97 6.35
N TYR A 186 -1.85 6.90 5.86
CA TYR A 186 -2.25 7.88 4.88
C TYR A 186 -1.01 8.43 4.17
N ILE A 187 -1.22 9.03 3.00
CA ILE A 187 -0.21 9.78 2.27
C ILE A 187 -0.39 11.25 2.61
N THR A 188 0.72 11.96 2.81
CA THR A 188 0.68 13.35 3.22
C THR A 188 1.93 14.10 2.78
N GLN A 189 1.87 15.42 2.91
CA GLN A 189 2.99 16.33 2.78
C GLN A 189 2.82 17.44 3.82
N TYR A 190 3.92 17.82 4.47
CA TYR A 190 3.95 18.85 5.51
C TYR A 190 4.69 20.09 5.02
N GLY A 191 4.34 21.26 5.58
CA GLY A 191 5.03 22.52 5.30
C GLY A 191 4.55 23.68 6.17
N GLU A 192 5.31 24.77 6.19
CA GLU A 192 5.03 25.94 7.04
C GLU A 192 4.09 26.95 6.36
N GLN A 193 3.97 26.90 5.04
CA GLN A 193 3.15 27.80 4.23
C GLN A 193 2.61 27.08 2.99
N PRO A 194 1.60 27.66 2.31
CA PRO A 194 1.14 27.16 1.02
C PRO A 194 2.30 26.90 0.07
N TRP A 195 2.40 25.67 -0.42
CA TRP A 195 3.48 25.26 -1.30
C TRP A 195 2.99 24.17 -2.27
N PRO A 196 3.42 24.16 -3.53
CA PRO A 196 3.03 23.12 -4.49
C PRO A 196 3.40 21.70 -4.04
N PHE A 197 2.54 20.73 -4.31
CA PHE A 197 2.79 19.34 -3.95
C PHE A 197 3.74 18.69 -4.95
N ASP A 198 4.69 17.91 -4.46
CA ASP A 198 5.72 17.29 -5.30
C ASP A 198 6.23 15.98 -4.69
N ASN A 199 6.90 15.19 -5.53
CA ASN A 199 7.49 13.91 -5.16
C ASN A 199 8.68 14.01 -4.19
N SER A 200 9.23 15.21 -3.95
CA SER A 200 10.38 15.38 -3.05
C SER A 200 9.99 15.29 -1.56
N ARG A 201 8.73 15.55 -1.23
CA ARG A 201 8.22 15.56 0.16
C ARG A 201 6.92 14.78 0.35
N LEU A 202 6.44 14.07 -0.67
CA LEU A 202 5.32 13.14 -0.54
C LEU A 202 5.76 11.89 0.24
N PHE A 203 5.01 11.50 1.25
CA PHE A 203 5.31 10.28 2.00
C PHE A 203 4.06 9.55 2.48
N TYR A 204 4.17 8.23 2.50
CA TYR A 204 3.34 7.33 3.28
C TYR A 204 3.72 7.50 4.76
N THR A 205 2.72 7.69 5.61
CA THR A 205 2.88 7.64 7.05
C THR A 205 1.95 6.60 7.66
N TYR A 206 2.46 5.87 8.66
CA TYR A 206 1.67 4.98 9.50
C TYR A 206 1.84 5.36 10.95
N GLN A 207 0.73 5.45 11.67
CA GLN A 207 0.66 5.88 13.06
C GLN A 207 -0.18 4.87 13.83
N GLY A 208 0.44 4.09 14.71
CA GLY A 208 -0.20 2.93 15.33
C GLY A 208 0.21 2.67 16.78
N LEU A 209 -0.56 1.83 17.43
CA LEU A 209 -0.35 1.35 18.80
C LEU A 209 -0.36 -0.17 18.82
N THR A 210 0.46 -0.76 19.70
CA THR A 210 0.28 -2.17 20.07
C THR A 210 -1.08 -2.38 20.76
N ASP A 211 -1.60 -3.60 20.71
CA ASP A 211 -2.93 -3.93 21.28
C ASP A 211 -3.00 -3.70 22.80
N ASP A 212 -1.87 -3.83 23.50
CA ASP A 212 -1.72 -3.51 24.92
C ASP A 212 -1.55 -2.00 25.19
N GLY A 213 -1.39 -1.19 24.14
CA GLY A 213 -1.17 0.25 24.20
C GLY A 213 0.19 0.68 24.75
N ALA A 214 1.14 -0.25 24.93
CA ALA A 214 2.45 0.03 25.53
C ALA A 214 3.42 0.71 24.56
N TYR A 215 3.36 0.36 23.27
CA TYR A 215 4.26 0.89 22.25
C TYR A 215 3.50 1.64 21.16
N TYR A 216 4.15 2.69 20.68
CA TYR A 216 3.71 3.45 19.52
C TYR A 216 4.62 3.17 18.34
N VAL A 217 4.04 3.10 17.15
CA VAL A 217 4.72 2.89 15.87
C VAL A 217 4.48 4.09 14.98
N SER A 218 5.57 4.70 14.51
CA SER A 218 5.53 5.76 13.50
C SER A 218 6.35 5.33 12.30
N ALA A 219 5.77 5.34 11.10
CA ALA A 219 6.50 5.15 9.86
C ALA A 219 6.47 6.45 9.05
N VAL A 220 7.61 6.87 8.52
CA VAL A 220 7.74 7.94 7.54
C VAL A 220 8.49 7.36 6.36
N LEU A 221 7.74 7.05 5.30
CA LEU A 221 8.21 6.27 4.17
C LEU A 221 7.91 7.06 2.90
N PRO A 222 8.92 7.68 2.26
CA PRO A 222 8.69 8.45 1.05
C PRO A 222 7.99 7.62 -0.03
N VAL A 223 7.15 8.28 -0.81
CA VAL A 223 6.49 7.68 -1.98
C VAL A 223 6.48 8.68 -3.11
N ASN A 224 6.60 8.20 -4.34
CA ASN A 224 6.46 8.99 -5.55
C ASN A 224 5.22 8.55 -6.32
N HIS A 225 4.57 9.47 -7.04
CA HIS A 225 3.46 9.17 -7.92
C HIS A 225 3.48 10.06 -9.18
N ALA A 226 3.10 9.49 -10.33
CA ALA A 226 3.11 10.17 -11.62
C ALA A 226 2.10 11.34 -11.71
N ALA A 227 1.02 11.29 -10.92
CA ALA A 227 0.02 12.37 -10.84
C ALA A 227 0.61 13.71 -10.35
N LEU A 228 1.77 13.69 -9.68
CA LEU A 228 2.48 14.90 -9.27
C LEU A 228 3.55 15.35 -10.29
N GLU A 229 3.75 14.60 -11.38
CA GLU A 229 4.74 14.92 -12.40
C GLU A 229 4.20 15.89 -13.46
N GLY A 230 4.80 17.08 -13.51
CA GLY A 230 4.41 18.14 -14.45
C GLY A 230 3.33 19.07 -13.91
N ASP A 231 3.08 19.08 -12.60
CA ASP A 231 2.31 20.14 -11.96
C ASP A 231 3.04 21.49 -12.11
N ASP A 232 2.32 22.52 -12.54
CA ASP A 232 2.83 23.87 -12.71
C ASP A 232 2.63 24.74 -11.46
N GLY A 233 2.30 24.14 -10.31
CA GLY A 233 2.04 24.84 -9.05
C GLY A 233 3.20 25.74 -8.64
N LEU A 234 4.45 25.35 -8.93
CA LEU A 234 5.61 26.21 -8.71
C LEU A 234 5.58 27.47 -9.58
N ALA A 235 5.22 27.34 -10.86
CA ALA A 235 5.11 28.48 -11.77
C ALA A 235 3.95 29.40 -11.35
N ARG A 236 2.78 28.83 -11.01
CA ARG A 236 1.61 29.59 -10.51
C ARG A 236 1.92 30.35 -9.23
N MET A 237 2.62 29.72 -8.29
CA MET A 237 3.07 30.33 -7.05
C MET A 237 4.06 31.48 -7.29
N GLN A 238 4.96 31.34 -8.28
CA GLN A 238 5.93 32.37 -8.65
C GLN A 238 5.32 33.55 -9.40
N GLU A 239 4.27 33.32 -10.19
CA GLU A 239 3.58 34.35 -10.95
C GLU A 239 2.74 35.28 -10.05
N ASP A 240 1.90 34.71 -9.18
CA ASP A 240 1.13 35.46 -8.20
C ASP A 240 0.89 34.62 -6.93
N TYR A 241 1.73 34.85 -5.92
CA TYR A 241 1.61 34.15 -4.64
C TYR A 241 0.30 34.45 -3.90
N GLY A 242 -0.23 35.67 -4.02
CA GLY A 242 -1.47 36.05 -3.34
C GLY A 242 -2.69 35.33 -3.92
N GLN A 243 -2.72 35.18 -5.24
CA GLN A 243 -3.73 34.38 -5.94
C GLN A 243 -3.55 32.88 -5.63
N PHE A 244 -2.31 32.38 -5.63
CA PHE A 244 -2.02 31.00 -5.27
C PHE A 244 -2.51 30.67 -3.86
N GLN A 245 -2.17 31.51 -2.87
CA GLN A 245 -2.62 31.37 -1.49
C GLN A 245 -4.15 31.38 -1.36
N SER A 246 -4.82 32.28 -2.07
CA SER A 246 -6.31 32.36 -2.06
C SER A 246 -6.96 31.11 -2.65
N ASN A 247 -6.34 30.51 -3.67
CA ASN A 247 -6.84 29.30 -4.35
C ASN A 247 -6.34 27.99 -3.71
N TYR A 248 -5.45 28.07 -2.73
CA TYR A 248 -4.76 26.92 -2.16
C TYR A 248 -5.69 25.82 -1.62
N PRO A 249 -6.83 26.12 -0.94
CA PRO A 249 -7.78 25.09 -0.53
C PRO A 249 -8.37 24.28 -1.70
N ALA A 250 -8.64 24.93 -2.83
CA ALA A 250 -9.14 24.25 -4.04
C ALA A 250 -8.05 23.39 -4.70
N TYR A 251 -6.80 23.86 -4.67
CA TYR A 251 -5.65 23.08 -5.14
C TYR A 251 -5.41 21.84 -4.27
N ILE A 252 -5.52 21.95 -2.93
CA ILE A 252 -5.48 20.79 -2.02
C ILE A 252 -6.59 19.80 -2.36
N ASP A 253 -7.85 20.24 -2.48
CA ASP A 253 -8.98 19.37 -2.79
C ASP A 253 -8.78 18.63 -4.11
N TYR A 254 -8.27 19.32 -5.14
CA TYR A 254 -7.94 18.71 -6.42
C TYR A 254 -6.89 17.61 -6.29
N ILE A 255 -5.74 17.89 -5.66
CA ILE A 255 -4.65 16.91 -5.54
C ILE A 255 -5.06 15.72 -4.68
N GLN A 256 -5.78 15.95 -3.58
CA GLN A 256 -6.28 14.85 -2.74
C GLN A 256 -7.26 13.95 -3.51
N LYS A 257 -8.17 14.53 -4.31
CA LYS A 257 -9.09 13.74 -5.16
C LYS A 257 -8.35 12.90 -6.19
N GLN A 258 -7.32 13.46 -6.83
CA GLN A 258 -6.48 12.71 -7.77
C GLN A 258 -5.81 11.54 -7.05
N LEU A 259 -5.02 11.80 -6.00
CA LEU A 259 -4.29 10.75 -5.29
C LEU A 259 -5.21 9.68 -4.68
N ASN A 260 -6.42 10.02 -4.22
CA ASN A 260 -7.41 9.07 -3.71
C ASN A 260 -8.03 8.16 -4.79
N ALA A 261 -7.96 8.56 -6.06
CA ALA A 261 -8.48 7.77 -7.18
C ALA A 261 -7.44 6.78 -7.74
N GLU A 262 -6.18 6.94 -7.35
CA GLU A 262 -5.06 6.13 -7.83
C GLU A 262 -5.04 4.74 -7.20
N GLN A 263 -4.51 3.77 -7.95
CA GLN A 263 -4.38 2.41 -7.47
C GLN A 263 -3.19 2.28 -6.49
N PRO A 264 -3.27 1.45 -5.42
CA PRO A 264 -2.16 1.28 -4.49
C PRO A 264 -0.82 0.89 -5.12
N ASN A 265 -0.85 0.23 -6.28
CA ASN A 265 0.32 -0.23 -7.02
C ASN A 265 0.90 0.81 -8.00
N SER A 266 0.24 1.94 -8.26
CA SER A 266 0.78 3.01 -9.12
C SER A 266 1.79 3.91 -8.41
N PHE A 267 1.92 3.80 -7.08
CA PHE A 267 2.92 4.49 -6.28
C PHE A 267 4.27 3.77 -6.30
N SER A 268 5.36 4.51 -6.10
CA SER A 268 6.72 3.95 -5.96
C SER A 268 7.36 4.38 -4.64
N PRO A 269 7.73 3.44 -3.74
CA PRO A 269 7.29 2.04 -3.74
C PRO A 269 5.76 1.94 -3.63
N SER A 270 5.20 0.79 -4.03
CA SER A 270 3.74 0.60 -3.98
C SER A 270 3.20 0.68 -2.55
N LEU A 271 2.05 1.33 -2.37
CA LEU A 271 1.37 1.37 -1.07
C LEU A 271 1.05 -0.04 -0.59
N ALA A 272 0.73 -0.95 -1.50
CA ALA A 272 0.51 -2.37 -1.20
C ALA A 272 1.75 -3.03 -0.55
N SER A 273 2.95 -2.74 -1.03
CA SER A 273 4.19 -3.27 -0.46
C SER A 273 4.49 -2.67 0.90
N LEU A 274 4.23 -1.37 1.07
CA LEU A 274 4.39 -0.68 2.36
C LEU A 274 3.37 -1.17 3.40
N ASP A 275 2.11 -1.32 3.00
CA ASP A 275 1.05 -1.89 3.83
C ASP A 275 1.40 -3.32 4.24
N ALA A 276 1.87 -4.17 3.31
CA ALA A 276 2.26 -5.55 3.62
C ALA A 276 3.42 -5.59 4.63
N MET A 277 4.40 -4.70 4.49
CA MET A 277 5.49 -4.55 5.45
C MET A 277 4.96 -4.16 6.84
N ILE A 278 4.13 -3.11 6.94
CA ILE A 278 3.53 -2.68 8.22
C ILE A 278 2.66 -3.78 8.82
N LYS A 279 1.80 -4.44 8.02
CA LYS A 279 0.94 -5.54 8.48
C LYS A 279 1.71 -6.73 9.03
N SER A 280 2.96 -6.93 8.60
CA SER A 280 3.83 -8.00 9.09
C SER A 280 4.58 -7.67 10.39
N LEU A 281 4.47 -6.44 10.89
CA LEU A 281 5.16 -5.98 12.10
C LEU A 281 4.68 -6.71 13.35
N VAL A 282 5.64 -7.04 14.22
CA VAL A 282 5.43 -7.56 15.57
C VAL A 282 6.33 -6.79 16.53
N ILE A 283 5.75 -6.37 17.66
CA ILE A 283 6.49 -5.72 18.75
C ILE A 283 6.25 -6.52 20.02
N GLU A 284 7.22 -7.36 20.39
CA GLU A 284 7.13 -8.25 21.56
C GLU A 284 7.90 -7.72 22.77
N LYS A 285 8.38 -6.47 22.67
CA LYS A 285 9.10 -5.80 23.74
C LYS A 285 8.23 -5.78 25.01
N LYS A 286 8.85 -6.09 26.14
CA LYS A 286 8.19 -5.97 27.45
C LYS A 286 7.91 -4.50 27.75
N ALA A 287 6.65 -4.16 27.98
CA ALA A 287 6.23 -2.82 28.40
C ALA A 287 7.16 -2.28 29.51
N PRO A 288 7.71 -1.06 29.37
CA PRO A 288 8.56 -0.49 30.41
C PRO A 288 7.74 -0.37 31.68
N ALA A 289 8.23 -0.96 32.76
CA ALA A 289 7.54 -0.92 34.04
C ALA A 289 7.47 0.52 34.55
N ALA A 290 6.26 1.06 34.73
CA ALA A 290 6.06 2.26 35.53
C ALA A 290 6.44 1.95 36.98
N GLY A 291 7.63 2.39 37.42
CA GLY A 291 8.05 2.47 38.83
C GLY A 291 7.75 1.30 39.80
N LYS A 292 8.81 0.54 40.13
CA LYS A 292 9.03 -0.43 41.24
C LYS A 292 8.49 -1.89 41.09
N PRO A 293 9.22 -2.90 41.61
CA PRO A 293 9.12 -4.29 41.18
C PRO A 293 7.99 -5.02 41.89
N THR A 294 7.15 -5.67 41.10
CA THR A 294 6.31 -6.79 41.54
C THR A 294 6.74 -7.99 40.73
N ILE A 295 7.15 -9.05 41.42
CA ILE A 295 7.42 -10.35 40.81
C ILE A 295 6.08 -10.81 40.23
N GLN A 296 5.96 -10.84 38.90
CA GLN A 296 4.78 -11.39 38.24
C GLN A 296 5.24 -12.49 37.27
N PRO A 297 4.56 -13.64 37.24
CA PRO A 297 4.97 -14.78 36.44
C PRO A 297 4.96 -14.41 34.95
N THR A 298 6.03 -14.77 34.25
CA THR A 298 6.04 -14.87 32.80
C THR A 298 4.93 -15.83 32.39
N VAL A 299 3.88 -15.31 31.75
CA VAL A 299 2.91 -16.17 31.08
C VAL A 299 3.56 -16.60 29.77
N THR A 300 4.21 -17.77 29.81
CA THR A 300 4.67 -18.46 28.61
C THR A 300 3.43 -18.80 27.78
N VAL A 301 3.34 -18.23 26.57
CA VAL A 301 2.31 -18.61 25.60
C VAL A 301 2.37 -20.12 25.43
N THR A 302 1.33 -20.79 25.91
CA THR A 302 1.25 -22.25 25.98
C THR A 302 0.88 -22.80 24.60
N ASN A 303 1.79 -22.67 23.63
CA ASN A 303 1.70 -23.42 22.39
C ASN A 303 2.27 -24.81 22.64
N SER A 304 1.41 -25.73 23.10
CA SER A 304 1.41 -27.15 22.70
C SER A 304 0.55 -28.01 23.64
N PRO A 305 -0.44 -28.74 23.10
CA PRO A 305 -0.65 -30.11 23.53
C PRO A 305 0.54 -30.92 22.99
N SER A 306 1.31 -31.55 23.87
CA SER A 306 2.53 -32.39 23.64
C SER A 306 3.88 -31.66 23.51
N GLY A 307 4.66 -31.61 24.60
CA GLY A 307 6.15 -31.66 24.74
C GLY A 307 7.15 -31.04 23.75
N CYS A 308 6.74 -30.36 22.68
CA CYS A 308 7.59 -29.80 21.63
C CYS A 308 7.05 -28.43 21.18
N THR A 309 7.83 -27.70 20.37
CA THR A 309 7.52 -26.35 19.88
C THR A 309 7.22 -26.41 18.39
N ASN A 310 6.07 -25.85 17.99
CA ASN A 310 5.70 -25.68 16.59
C ASN A 310 6.14 -24.30 16.10
N LEU A 311 7.02 -24.25 15.09
CA LEU A 311 7.51 -23.01 14.51
C LEU A 311 7.99 -23.23 13.08
N ALA A 312 7.59 -22.35 12.16
CA ALA A 312 8.10 -22.34 10.78
C ALA A 312 9.06 -21.16 10.54
N GLY A 313 10.01 -21.35 9.64
CA GLY A 313 10.75 -20.27 8.98
C GLY A 313 10.22 -20.10 7.57
N PHE A 314 10.00 -18.85 7.15
CA PHE A 314 9.71 -18.56 5.75
C PHE A 314 11.02 -18.60 4.95
N VAL A 315 11.02 -19.32 3.83
CA VAL A 315 12.20 -19.42 2.97
C VAL A 315 12.00 -18.62 1.69
N ALA A 316 10.93 -18.89 0.95
CA ALA A 316 10.66 -18.21 -0.32
C ALA A 316 9.20 -18.37 -0.78
N ASP A 317 8.78 -17.42 -1.60
CA ASP A 317 7.67 -17.61 -2.52
C ASP A 317 8.20 -18.42 -3.73
N ILE A 318 7.76 -19.68 -3.87
CA ILE A 318 8.20 -20.57 -4.97
C ILE A 318 7.41 -20.27 -6.25
N THR A 319 6.13 -19.97 -6.10
CA THR A 319 5.30 -19.43 -7.19
C THR A 319 4.61 -18.16 -6.72
N VAL A 320 4.21 -17.34 -7.69
CA VAL A 320 3.47 -16.09 -7.49
C VAL A 320 4.16 -15.18 -6.47
N PRO A 321 5.35 -14.64 -6.77
CA PRO A 321 6.02 -13.66 -5.93
C PRO A 321 5.11 -12.49 -5.56
N ASP A 322 5.39 -11.81 -4.45
CA ASP A 322 4.54 -10.70 -3.97
C ASP A 322 4.38 -9.62 -5.08
N ASN A 323 3.20 -9.03 -5.21
CA ASN A 323 2.82 -8.09 -6.28
C ASN A 323 2.71 -8.68 -7.71
N THR A 324 2.71 -10.00 -7.89
CA THR A 324 2.38 -10.60 -9.20
C THR A 324 1.01 -10.12 -9.68
N THR A 325 0.93 -9.66 -10.93
CA THR A 325 -0.31 -9.19 -11.55
C THR A 325 -1.07 -10.32 -12.24
N PHE A 326 -2.38 -10.37 -12.02
CA PHE A 326 -3.31 -11.27 -12.70
C PHE A 326 -4.46 -10.48 -13.34
N GLU A 327 -5.06 -11.08 -14.37
CA GLU A 327 -6.36 -10.63 -14.89
C GLU A 327 -7.49 -11.01 -13.90
N PRO A 328 -8.62 -10.28 -13.92
CA PRO A 328 -9.82 -10.65 -13.18
C PRO A 328 -10.23 -12.11 -13.36
N GLY A 329 -10.55 -12.80 -12.26
CA GLY A 329 -11.03 -14.17 -12.29
C GLY A 329 -9.97 -15.24 -12.62
N ALA A 330 -8.71 -14.86 -12.86
CA ALA A 330 -7.64 -15.80 -13.19
C ALA A 330 -7.37 -16.79 -12.04
N ALA A 331 -7.36 -18.08 -12.35
CA ALA A 331 -6.98 -19.12 -11.40
C ALA A 331 -5.45 -19.26 -11.34
N PHE A 332 -4.89 -19.35 -10.13
CA PHE A 332 -3.46 -19.51 -9.92
C PHE A 332 -3.15 -20.44 -8.74
N LYS A 333 -1.96 -21.06 -8.77
CA LYS A 333 -1.45 -21.89 -7.67
C LYS A 333 -0.32 -21.18 -6.95
N LYS A 334 -0.55 -20.84 -5.69
CA LYS A 334 0.47 -20.27 -4.80
C LYS A 334 1.23 -21.38 -4.09
N VAL A 335 2.57 -21.31 -4.11
CA VAL A 335 3.47 -22.23 -3.41
C VAL A 335 4.45 -21.43 -2.57
N TRP A 336 4.51 -21.72 -1.28
CA TRP A 336 5.52 -21.19 -0.37
C TRP A 336 6.47 -22.31 0.04
N ARG A 337 7.77 -22.01 0.14
CA ARG A 337 8.72 -22.87 0.83
C ARG A 337 8.87 -22.44 2.27
N LEU A 338 8.53 -23.35 3.18
CA LEU A 338 8.70 -23.18 4.62
C LEU A 338 9.75 -24.16 5.13
N LYS A 339 10.44 -23.79 6.20
CA LYS A 339 11.34 -24.69 6.95
C LYS A 339 10.74 -24.96 8.33
N ASN A 340 10.72 -26.21 8.76
CA ASN A 340 10.40 -26.54 10.14
C ASN A 340 11.59 -26.14 11.02
N ILE A 341 11.46 -25.06 11.79
CA ILE A 341 12.50 -24.61 12.72
C ILE A 341 12.07 -24.80 14.18
N GLY A 342 10.96 -25.50 14.40
CA GLY A 342 10.52 -25.96 15.71
C GLY A 342 11.15 -27.28 16.10
N THR A 343 10.63 -27.90 17.15
CA THR A 343 11.06 -29.21 17.65
C THR A 343 10.03 -30.32 17.39
N CYS A 344 8.80 -29.96 17.00
CA CYS A 344 7.78 -30.93 16.60
C CYS A 344 8.00 -31.40 15.15
N THR A 345 7.81 -32.71 14.88
CA THR A 345 7.68 -33.20 13.50
C THR A 345 6.27 -32.89 12.98
N TRP A 346 6.16 -32.24 11.82
CA TRP A 346 4.86 -31.99 11.19
C TRP A 346 4.40 -33.25 10.45
N THR A 347 3.30 -33.85 10.89
CA THR A 347 2.70 -35.05 10.28
C THR A 347 1.59 -34.68 9.29
N THR A 348 0.97 -35.69 8.68
CA THR A 348 -0.23 -35.54 7.84
C THR A 348 -1.45 -34.98 8.56
N ASP A 349 -1.41 -34.89 9.89
CA ASP A 349 -2.50 -34.37 10.72
C ASP A 349 -2.45 -32.84 10.88
N TYR A 350 -1.35 -32.21 10.47
CA TYR A 350 -1.24 -30.75 10.41
C TYR A 350 -2.09 -30.19 9.26
N ARG A 351 -2.58 -28.97 9.43
CA ARG A 351 -3.43 -28.27 8.46
C ARG A 351 -2.83 -26.92 8.08
N LEU A 352 -2.92 -26.56 6.81
CA LEU A 352 -2.83 -25.17 6.36
C LEU A 352 -4.20 -24.52 6.62
N VAL A 353 -4.20 -23.30 7.16
CA VAL A 353 -5.41 -22.58 7.56
C VAL A 353 -5.36 -21.17 7.01
N PHE A 354 -6.43 -20.76 6.33
CA PHE A 354 -6.65 -19.36 6.00
C PHE A 354 -7.03 -18.62 7.28
N LEU A 355 -6.27 -17.58 7.63
CA LEU A 355 -6.44 -16.84 8.87
C LEU A 355 -7.34 -15.62 8.67
N SER A 356 -6.99 -14.76 7.71
CA SER A 356 -7.63 -13.45 7.49
C SER A 356 -7.22 -12.82 6.15
N GLY A 357 -7.79 -11.66 5.83
CA GLY A 357 -7.52 -10.92 4.60
C GLY A 357 -8.43 -11.32 3.45
N ASP A 358 -7.93 -11.21 2.24
CA ASP A 358 -8.65 -11.57 1.01
C ASP A 358 -8.55 -13.07 0.77
N ALA A 359 -9.69 -13.76 0.88
CA ALA A 359 -9.71 -15.23 0.80
C ALA A 359 -9.31 -15.75 -0.58
N MET A 360 -9.65 -15.04 -1.67
CA MET A 360 -9.32 -15.45 -3.06
C MET A 360 -9.70 -16.91 -3.36
N GLY A 361 -10.83 -17.39 -2.83
CA GLY A 361 -11.28 -18.77 -2.96
C GLY A 361 -10.56 -19.81 -2.08
N ALA A 362 -9.70 -19.38 -1.15
CA ALA A 362 -9.00 -20.27 -0.24
C ALA A 362 -9.96 -21.08 0.64
N GLN A 363 -9.66 -22.37 0.79
CA GLN A 363 -10.32 -23.21 1.78
C GLN A 363 -9.97 -22.73 3.20
N ALA A 364 -10.95 -22.77 4.10
CA ALA A 364 -10.73 -22.42 5.52
C ALA A 364 -9.63 -23.28 6.15
N ALA A 365 -9.55 -24.57 5.80
CA ALA A 365 -8.43 -25.44 6.14
C ALA A 365 -8.21 -26.52 5.08
N SER A 366 -6.94 -26.87 4.84
CA SER A 366 -6.51 -27.94 3.93
C SER A 366 -5.35 -28.73 4.54
N LYS A 367 -5.00 -29.87 3.95
CA LYS A 367 -3.89 -30.71 4.43
C LYS A 367 -2.58 -29.95 4.24
N LEU A 368 -1.73 -29.89 5.29
CA LEU A 368 -0.44 -29.19 5.19
C LEU A 368 0.57 -29.94 4.31
N THR A 369 0.67 -31.26 4.50
CA THR A 369 1.69 -32.11 3.85
C THR A 369 1.16 -33.53 3.64
N ASN A 370 1.70 -34.24 2.65
CA ASN A 370 1.43 -35.67 2.41
C ASN A 370 2.40 -36.61 3.12
N ALA A 371 3.50 -36.09 3.67
CA ALA A 371 4.52 -36.85 4.39
C ALA A 371 5.01 -36.10 5.63
N SER A 372 5.64 -36.81 6.56
CA SER A 372 6.21 -36.18 7.75
C SER A 372 7.37 -35.24 7.40
N VAL A 373 7.41 -34.07 8.03
CA VAL A 373 8.47 -33.06 7.90
C VAL A 373 9.18 -32.92 9.25
N PRO A 374 10.38 -33.50 9.42
CA PRO A 374 11.12 -33.41 10.68
C PRO A 374 11.60 -31.97 10.95
N PRO A 375 12.02 -31.65 12.18
CA PRO A 375 12.79 -30.45 12.47
C PRO A 375 13.94 -30.25 11.47
N ASN A 376 14.17 -29.01 11.07
CA ASN A 376 15.05 -28.56 9.98
C ASN A 376 14.65 -28.97 8.56
N GLY A 377 13.58 -29.76 8.37
CA GLY A 377 13.06 -30.13 7.05
C GLY A 377 12.40 -28.97 6.32
N ASN A 378 12.48 -28.96 4.99
CA ASN A 378 11.76 -28.02 4.13
C ASN A 378 10.43 -28.64 3.67
N LEU A 379 9.43 -27.77 3.47
CA LEU A 379 8.12 -28.12 2.95
C LEU A 379 7.65 -27.07 1.94
N ASP A 380 7.26 -27.52 0.76
CA ASP A 380 6.57 -26.69 -0.22
C ASP A 380 5.06 -26.84 0.01
N VAL A 381 4.46 -25.79 0.57
CA VAL A 381 3.03 -25.72 0.87
C VAL A 381 2.31 -25.04 -0.29
N SER A 382 1.22 -25.63 -0.79
CA SER A 382 0.49 -25.07 -1.93
C SER A 382 -1.00 -24.86 -1.67
N VAL A 383 -1.54 -23.78 -2.23
CA VAL A 383 -2.98 -23.49 -2.27
C VAL A 383 -3.38 -23.05 -3.69
N SER A 384 -4.57 -23.45 -4.14
CA SER A 384 -5.16 -22.97 -5.39
C SER A 384 -6.10 -21.81 -5.06
N LEU A 385 -5.95 -20.69 -5.77
CA LEU A 385 -6.65 -19.43 -5.53
C LEU A 385 -7.18 -18.86 -6.84
N THR A 386 -8.10 -17.90 -6.74
CA THR A 386 -8.68 -17.17 -7.87
C THR A 386 -8.57 -15.68 -7.61
N ALA A 387 -7.98 -14.95 -8.57
CA ALA A 387 -7.89 -13.50 -8.55
C ALA A 387 -9.31 -12.90 -8.49
N PRO A 388 -9.58 -11.93 -7.60
CA PRO A 388 -10.87 -11.25 -7.57
C PRO A 388 -11.22 -10.56 -8.89
N GLU A 389 -12.51 -10.30 -9.12
CA GLU A 389 -12.99 -9.67 -10.37
C GLU A 389 -12.65 -8.19 -10.45
N ASN A 390 -12.58 -7.52 -9.31
CA ASN A 390 -12.30 -6.09 -9.26
C ASN A 390 -10.79 -5.84 -9.31
N PRO A 391 -10.32 -4.83 -10.06
CA PRO A 391 -8.94 -4.39 -9.99
C PRO A 391 -8.57 -3.90 -8.58
N GLY A 392 -7.33 -4.16 -8.17
CA GLY A 392 -6.81 -3.77 -6.87
C GLY A 392 -5.69 -4.67 -6.37
N SER A 393 -5.17 -4.36 -5.18
CA SER A 393 -4.20 -5.21 -4.49
C SER A 393 -4.91 -6.07 -3.46
N TYR A 394 -4.59 -7.37 -3.44
CA TYR A 394 -5.24 -8.36 -2.58
C TYR A 394 -4.21 -9.15 -1.77
N GLN A 395 -4.48 -9.32 -0.47
CA GLN A 395 -3.57 -10.01 0.43
C GLN A 395 -4.30 -11.00 1.33
N GLY A 396 -3.93 -12.29 1.21
CA GLY A 396 -4.47 -13.38 2.03
C GLY A 396 -3.44 -13.91 3.02
N TYR A 397 -3.82 -14.07 4.29
CA TYR A 397 -2.95 -14.54 5.38
C TYR A 397 -3.23 -16.00 5.73
N PHE A 398 -2.15 -16.75 5.96
CA PHE A 398 -2.19 -18.17 6.26
C PHE A 398 -1.33 -18.50 7.47
N LYS A 399 -1.79 -19.50 8.23
CA LYS A 399 -1.06 -20.13 9.34
C LYS A 399 -1.22 -21.65 9.24
N MET A 400 -0.49 -22.36 10.08
CA MET A 400 -0.62 -23.81 10.25
C MET A 400 -1.38 -24.12 11.54
N ARG A 401 -2.07 -25.26 11.57
CA ARG A 401 -2.74 -25.77 12.76
C ARG A 401 -2.26 -27.18 13.07
N ALA A 402 -1.82 -27.39 14.30
CA ALA A 402 -1.41 -28.69 14.82
C ALA A 402 -2.62 -29.60 15.11
N PRO A 403 -2.43 -30.92 15.26
CA PRO A 403 -3.52 -31.87 15.49
C PRO A 403 -4.32 -31.59 16.77
N GLY A 404 -3.66 -31.01 17.79
CA GLY A 404 -4.30 -30.56 19.03
C GLY A 404 -5.01 -29.21 18.93
N GLY A 405 -5.17 -28.65 17.72
CA GLY A 405 -5.91 -27.40 17.48
C GLY A 405 -5.09 -26.11 17.62
N ALA A 406 -3.87 -26.16 18.17
CA ALA A 406 -2.99 -25.01 18.29
C ALA A 406 -2.63 -24.44 16.90
N VAL A 407 -2.82 -23.13 16.73
CA VAL A 407 -2.48 -22.41 15.48
C VAL A 407 -1.13 -21.71 15.65
N PHE A 408 -0.23 -21.92 14.70
CA PHE A 408 1.10 -21.35 14.69
C PHE A 408 1.50 -20.93 13.28
N GLY A 409 2.51 -20.09 13.17
CA GLY A 409 2.95 -19.51 11.92
C GLY A 409 4.47 -19.51 11.80
N ILE A 410 4.99 -18.45 11.19
CA ILE A 410 6.41 -18.29 10.92
C ILE A 410 7.14 -17.52 12.03
N GLN A 411 8.46 -17.42 11.90
CA GLN A 411 9.36 -16.61 12.72
C GLN A 411 8.80 -15.22 13.06
N PRO A 412 9.14 -14.68 14.25
CA PRO A 412 10.17 -15.22 15.17
C PRO A 412 9.68 -16.35 16.09
N ASN A 413 8.43 -16.34 16.53
CA ASN A 413 7.93 -17.26 17.57
C ASN A 413 6.63 -18.00 17.20
N GLY A 414 6.22 -17.91 15.93
CA GLY A 414 5.03 -18.58 15.42
C GLY A 414 3.79 -17.69 15.47
N SER A 415 3.92 -16.43 15.88
CA SER A 415 2.83 -15.45 15.85
C SER A 415 2.58 -14.90 14.44
N ASN A 416 3.57 -14.91 13.55
CA ASN A 416 3.44 -14.33 12.21
C ASN A 416 2.70 -15.24 11.24
N ALA A 417 1.73 -14.68 10.54
CA ALA A 417 1.20 -15.32 9.34
C ALA A 417 2.20 -15.19 8.17
N PHE A 418 2.18 -16.15 7.25
CA PHE A 418 2.72 -15.97 5.90
C PHE A 418 1.57 -15.59 4.96
N TRP A 419 1.86 -14.91 3.85
CA TRP A 419 0.82 -14.40 2.97
C TRP A 419 1.12 -14.61 1.49
N VAL A 420 0.07 -14.41 0.70
CA VAL A 420 0.12 -14.13 -0.73
C VAL A 420 -0.32 -12.68 -0.92
N LEU A 421 0.42 -11.93 -1.74
CA LEU A 421 0.08 -10.57 -2.16
C LEU A 421 0.07 -10.52 -3.69
N ILE A 422 -1.07 -10.18 -4.29
CA ILE A 422 -1.21 -10.05 -5.75
C ILE A 422 -1.83 -8.71 -6.12
N ASN A 423 -1.66 -8.33 -7.39
CA ASN A 423 -2.41 -7.26 -8.01
C ASN A 423 -3.38 -7.85 -9.04
N VAL A 424 -4.57 -7.26 -9.14
CA VAL A 424 -5.51 -7.50 -10.24
C VAL A 424 -5.58 -6.24 -11.08
N ALA A 425 -5.35 -6.39 -12.38
CA ALA A 425 -5.44 -5.30 -13.35
C ALA A 425 -6.18 -5.78 -14.59
N LEU A 426 -6.97 -4.90 -15.21
CA LEU A 426 -7.60 -5.19 -16.49
C LEU A 426 -6.50 -5.34 -17.55
N PRO A 427 -6.66 -6.26 -18.52
CA PRO A 427 -5.76 -6.31 -19.66
C PRO A 427 -5.80 -4.95 -20.37
N GLU A 428 -4.62 -4.39 -20.65
CA GLU A 428 -4.53 -3.22 -21.52
C GLU A 428 -5.16 -3.61 -22.86
N GLU A 429 -6.29 -3.01 -23.23
CA GLU A 429 -6.81 -3.13 -24.60
C GLU A 429 -5.69 -2.65 -25.51
N GLY A 430 -5.12 -3.58 -26.29
CA GLY A 430 -4.01 -3.28 -27.17
C GLY A 430 -4.37 -2.08 -28.04
N GLU A 431 -3.68 -0.96 -27.82
CA GLU A 431 -3.83 0.21 -28.66
C GLU A 431 -3.51 -0.22 -30.09
N THR A 432 -4.51 -0.24 -30.99
CA THR A 432 -4.22 -0.10 -32.42
C THR A 432 -3.32 1.12 -32.57
N PRO A 433 -2.21 1.07 -33.36
CA PRO A 433 -1.30 2.18 -33.49
C PRO A 433 -2.03 3.38 -34.09
N SER A 434 -2.61 4.19 -33.21
CA SER A 434 -3.09 5.52 -33.50
C SER A 434 -1.84 6.35 -33.67
N ALA A 435 -1.78 7.13 -34.75
CA ALA A 435 -0.69 8.05 -35.04
C ALA A 435 -0.28 8.80 -33.76
N PRO A 436 1.02 9.09 -33.53
CA PRO A 436 1.49 9.61 -32.26
C PRO A 436 0.89 10.99 -32.01
N LEU A 437 -0.25 11.01 -31.34
CA LEU A 437 -0.74 12.19 -30.66
C LEU A 437 0.16 12.34 -29.46
N LYS A 438 1.07 13.31 -29.55
CA LYS A 438 1.82 13.85 -28.41
C LYS A 438 0.82 13.91 -27.24
N PRO A 439 1.02 13.19 -26.12
CA PRO A 439 0.09 13.25 -25.00
C PRO A 439 0.02 14.70 -24.57
N ILE A 440 -1.10 15.36 -24.89
CA ILE A 440 -1.43 16.63 -24.28
C ILE A 440 -1.84 16.23 -22.87
N LYS A 441 -0.85 16.10 -21.97
CA LYS A 441 -1.11 16.24 -20.53
C LYS A 441 -1.99 17.49 -20.45
N PRO A 442 -3.23 17.43 -19.92
CA PRO A 442 -3.97 18.66 -19.71
C PRO A 442 -3.06 19.52 -18.85
N LYS A 443 -2.56 20.62 -19.42
CA LYS A 443 -1.90 21.65 -18.62
C LYS A 443 -2.91 21.98 -17.53
N LEU A 444 -2.50 21.92 -16.25
CA LEU A 444 -3.34 22.27 -15.11
C LEU A 444 -3.88 23.68 -15.31
N THR A 445 -5.02 23.78 -15.98
CA THR A 445 -5.66 25.04 -16.30
C THR A 445 -6.94 25.04 -15.49
N LEU A 446 -6.85 25.57 -14.27
CA LEU A 446 -8.02 25.88 -13.47
C LEU A 446 -8.86 26.89 -14.28
N ILE A 447 -10.08 26.49 -14.64
CA ILE A 447 -11.05 27.40 -15.21
C ILE A 447 -11.42 28.38 -14.09
N VAL A 448 -10.86 29.59 -14.14
CA VAL A 448 -11.26 30.69 -13.26
C VAL A 448 -12.72 31.01 -13.56
N PRO A 449 -13.66 30.96 -12.60
CA PRO A 449 -15.00 31.47 -12.83
C PRO A 449 -14.91 32.95 -13.16
N THR A 450 -15.38 33.32 -14.36
CA THR A 450 -15.37 34.69 -14.87
C THR A 450 -15.96 35.62 -13.83
N LYS A 451 -15.23 36.68 -13.45
CA LYS A 451 -15.73 37.75 -12.57
C LYS A 451 -17.12 38.18 -13.09
N LEU A 452 -18.12 38.11 -12.23
CA LEU A 452 -19.42 38.73 -12.49
C LEU A 452 -19.18 40.22 -12.77
N VAL A 453 -19.46 40.63 -14.01
CA VAL A 453 -19.47 42.03 -14.42
C VAL A 453 -20.56 42.74 -13.61
N PRO A 454 -20.27 43.84 -12.90
CA PRO A 454 -21.31 44.58 -12.22
C PRO A 454 -22.28 45.15 -13.25
N ILE A 455 -23.55 44.75 -13.16
CA ILE A 455 -24.63 45.35 -13.93
C ILE A 455 -24.86 46.75 -13.36
N LYS A 456 -24.45 47.78 -14.11
CA LYS A 456 -24.82 49.17 -13.84
C LYS A 456 -26.26 49.41 -14.29
N PRO A 457 -27.07 50.05 -13.45
CA PRO A 457 -27.89 51.17 -13.90
C PRO A 457 -27.18 52.50 -13.60
#